data_AF-A0A1Y2D5V9-F1
#
_entry.id   AF-A0A1Y2D5V9-F1
#
_cell.length_a   1.000
_cell.length_b   1.000
_cell.length_c   1.000
_cell.angle_alpha   90.00
_cell.angle_beta   90.00
_cell.angle_gamma   90.00
#
_symmetry.space_group_name_H-M   'P 1'
#
loop_
_entity.id
_entity.type
_entity.pdbx_description
1 polymer ?
#
loop_
_entity_poly.entity_id
_entity_poly.type
_entity_poly.pdbx_seq_one_letter_code
_entity_poly.pdbx_strand_id
1 'polypeptide(L)'
;MLNNIKDNENKEENDNNQKPEIIIEKENEENEEEEEEERELPAINDTAALNKRYNDIRLDIPGVKIPWIELQTITYNKDLGIDDKTVHDDLKRELAFYEQGLAAALEGRKKYKALNKPFSRPNDYFAEMVKTDEQMSKIRQNMIEEQPCWSSRLGRYRSL
;
A
#
# COMPACT_ATOMS: atom_id res chain seq x y z
N MET A 1 -54.27 -0.74 16.54
CA MET A 1 -53.70 0.52 17.07
C MET A 1 -52.26 0.60 16.62
N LEU A 2 -51.99 1.48 15.65
CA LEU A 2 -50.64 1.90 15.27
C LEU A 2 -50.12 2.91 16.32
N ASN A 3 -48.87 2.76 16.74
CA ASN A 3 -48.01 3.79 17.34
C ASN A 3 -46.59 3.40 16.90
N ASN A 4 -45.98 3.95 15.84
CA ASN A 4 -45.51 5.33 15.62
C ASN A 4 -44.63 5.86 16.75
N ILE A 5 -43.33 5.56 16.69
CA ILE A 5 -42.27 6.34 17.32
C ILE A 5 -41.37 6.79 16.17
N LYS A 6 -41.40 8.11 15.94
CA LYS A 6 -40.64 8.83 14.92
C LYS A 6 -39.19 9.02 15.36
N ASP A 7 -38.31 8.91 14.38
CA ASP A 7 -37.25 9.84 14.00
C ASP A 7 -36.61 10.67 15.12
N ASN A 8 -35.33 10.43 15.36
CA ASN A 8 -34.43 11.49 15.79
C ASN A 8 -33.02 11.24 15.20
N GLU A 9 -32.80 11.81 14.02
CA GLU A 9 -31.47 12.05 13.48
C GLU A 9 -30.75 13.06 14.39
N ASN A 10 -29.57 12.71 14.89
CA ASN A 10 -28.55 13.70 15.22
C ASN A 10 -27.16 13.10 15.02
N LYS A 11 -26.48 13.66 14.02
CA LYS A 11 -25.05 13.54 13.76
C LYS A 11 -24.30 14.33 14.81
N GLU A 12 -23.35 13.69 15.49
CA GLU A 12 -22.16 14.39 16.01
C GLU A 12 -20.95 13.48 15.81
N GLU A 13 -20.10 13.86 14.86
CA GLU A 13 -18.72 13.40 14.75
C GLU A 13 -17.95 13.94 15.96
N ASN A 14 -17.27 13.07 16.69
CA ASN A 14 -16.21 13.50 17.62
C ASN A 14 -15.08 12.48 17.56
N ASP A 15 -14.11 12.82 16.72
CA ASP A 15 -12.83 12.16 16.52
C ASP A 15 -11.90 12.52 17.69
N ASN A 16 -11.79 11.64 18.67
CA ASN A 16 -10.87 11.81 19.81
C ASN A 16 -9.81 10.71 19.80
N ASN A 17 -8.79 10.92 18.96
CA ASN A 17 -7.51 10.21 19.01
C ASN A 17 -6.76 10.57 20.31
N GLN A 18 -6.93 9.76 21.35
CA GLN A 18 -6.18 9.89 22.60
C GLN A 18 -4.75 9.36 22.41
N LYS A 19 -3.79 10.26 22.15
CA LYS A 19 -2.35 9.99 22.28
C LYS A 19 -1.96 10.21 23.75
N PRO A 20 -1.23 9.30 24.42
CA PRO A 20 -0.85 9.52 25.82
C PRO A 20 0.24 10.60 25.90
N GLU A 21 -0.09 11.72 26.55
CA GLU A 21 0.86 12.79 26.90
C GLU A 21 1.81 12.31 28.00
N ILE A 22 3.11 12.39 27.73
CA ILE A 22 4.16 12.20 28.74
C ILE A 22 4.31 13.54 29.45
N ILE A 23 3.87 13.59 30.71
CA ILE A 23 4.00 14.77 31.57
C ILE A 23 5.46 14.86 32.01
N ILE A 24 6.22 15.77 31.40
CA ILE A 24 7.51 16.21 31.94
C ILE A 24 7.20 17.44 32.79
N GLU A 25 7.21 17.27 34.10
CA GLU A 25 7.12 18.38 35.06
C GLU A 25 8.32 19.31 34.83
N LYS A 26 8.10 20.44 34.17
CA LYS A 26 9.05 21.54 34.07
C LYS A 26 8.74 22.53 35.19
N GLU A 27 9.54 22.50 36.25
CA GLU A 27 9.55 23.56 37.27
C GLU A 27 10.50 24.70 36.84
N ASN A 28 9.91 25.90 36.71
CA ASN A 28 10.45 27.27 36.86
C ASN A 28 11.52 27.75 35.87
N GLU A 29 11.15 28.65 34.95
CA GLU A 29 11.23 30.13 35.08
C GLU A 29 12.64 30.68 34.89
N GLU A 30 12.96 31.06 33.64
CA GLU A 30 13.59 32.33 33.28
C GLU A 30 13.52 32.44 31.74
N ASN A 31 12.94 33.54 31.24
CA ASN A 31 12.89 33.86 29.82
C ASN A 31 14.30 34.31 29.38
N GLU A 32 15.14 33.34 29.02
CA GLU A 32 16.23 33.59 28.08
C GLU A 32 15.69 33.24 26.70
N GLU A 33 15.71 34.20 25.76
CA GLU A 33 15.51 33.93 24.34
C GLU A 33 16.69 33.07 23.86
N GLU A 34 16.70 31.79 24.26
CA GLU A 34 17.58 30.79 23.70
C GLU A 34 17.12 30.57 22.26
N GLU A 35 17.91 31.05 21.31
CA GLU A 35 17.85 30.58 19.93
C GLU A 35 17.94 29.05 19.99
N GLU A 36 16.79 28.35 19.85
CA GLU A 36 16.76 26.91 19.72
C GLU A 36 17.46 26.56 18.41
N GLU A 37 18.80 26.46 18.45
CA GLU A 37 19.58 25.84 17.40
C GLU A 37 18.97 24.46 17.17
N GLU A 38 18.47 24.24 15.95
CA GLU A 38 17.98 22.94 15.49
C GLU A 38 19.13 21.94 15.61
N ARG A 39 19.24 21.28 16.77
CA ARG A 39 20.28 20.29 17.03
C ARG A 39 20.01 19.10 16.13
N GLU A 40 20.80 18.96 15.07
CA GLU A 40 20.77 17.79 14.20
C GLU A 40 21.04 16.55 15.06
N LEU A 41 20.00 15.74 15.28
CA LEU A 41 20.14 14.47 16.00
C LEU A 41 21.07 13.55 15.19
N PRO A 42 22.07 12.92 15.83
CA PRO A 42 22.95 12.01 15.12
C PRO A 42 22.16 10.81 14.57
N ALA A 43 22.47 10.41 13.34
CA ALA A 43 21.91 9.19 12.74
C ALA A 43 22.49 7.94 13.43
N ILE A 44 21.82 7.44 14.47
CA ILE A 44 22.22 6.25 15.21
C ILE A 44 21.53 5.02 14.62
N ASN A 45 22.31 4.06 14.13
CA ASN A 45 21.82 2.75 13.69
C ASN A 45 22.01 1.69 14.78
N ASP A 46 21.06 1.57 15.71
CA ASP A 46 21.07 0.53 16.75
C ASP A 46 20.54 -0.81 16.22
N THR A 47 21.47 -1.56 15.62
CA THR A 47 21.18 -2.90 15.11
C THR A 47 20.77 -3.91 16.19
N ALA A 48 21.20 -3.74 17.44
CA ALA A 48 20.89 -4.66 18.53
C ALA A 48 19.43 -4.51 18.97
N ALA A 49 18.94 -3.27 19.13
CA ALA A 49 17.55 -2.99 19.41
C ALA A 49 16.63 -3.44 18.27
N LEU A 50 17.02 -3.21 17.01
CA LEU A 50 16.26 -3.67 15.84
C LEU A 50 16.11 -5.19 15.82
N ASN A 51 17.19 -5.93 16.04
CA ASN A 51 17.15 -7.39 16.09
C ASN A 51 16.30 -7.90 17.26
N LYS A 52 16.34 -7.23 18.41
CA LYS A 52 15.47 -7.56 19.55
C LYS A 52 13.99 -7.43 19.16
N ARG A 53 13.59 -6.29 18.60
CA ARG A 53 12.21 -6.04 18.14
C ARG A 53 11.78 -6.98 17.02
N TYR A 54 12.67 -7.27 16.08
CA TYR A 54 12.41 -8.26 15.03
C TYR A 54 12.09 -9.64 15.64
N ASN A 55 12.87 -10.09 16.62
CA ASN A 55 12.62 -11.35 17.31
C ASN A 55 11.31 -11.35 18.12
N ASP A 56 10.91 -10.20 18.68
CA ASP A 56 9.65 -10.07 19.42
C ASP A 56 8.41 -10.14 18.52
N ILE A 57 8.49 -9.66 17.28
CA ILE A 57 7.35 -9.52 16.34
C ILE A 57 7.25 -10.68 15.36
N ARG A 58 8.39 -11.26 14.94
CA ARG A 58 8.41 -12.26 13.88
C ARG A 58 7.57 -13.48 14.27
N LEU A 59 6.83 -14.00 13.29
CA LEU A 59 5.94 -15.13 13.48
C LEU A 59 6.69 -16.47 13.37
N ASP A 60 7.82 -16.50 12.67
CA ASP A 60 8.68 -17.67 12.46
C ASP A 60 9.66 -17.85 13.63
N ILE A 61 9.16 -18.46 14.71
CA ILE A 61 9.96 -18.81 15.88
C ILE A 61 10.81 -20.05 15.56
N PRO A 62 12.10 -20.12 15.99
CA PRO A 62 12.89 -21.33 15.88
C PRO A 62 12.17 -22.52 16.54
N GLY A 63 11.72 -23.47 15.72
CA GLY A 63 10.99 -24.67 16.16
C GLY A 63 9.53 -24.74 15.69
N VAL A 64 8.92 -23.61 15.29
CA VAL A 64 7.54 -23.57 14.77
C VAL A 64 7.56 -23.08 13.32
N LYS A 65 7.30 -24.00 12.38
CA LYS A 65 7.21 -23.68 10.96
C LYS A 65 5.76 -23.36 10.59
N ILE A 66 5.48 -22.09 10.30
CA ILE A 66 4.17 -21.66 9.81
C ILE A 66 4.01 -22.10 8.35
N PRO A 67 2.87 -22.71 7.96
CA PRO A 67 2.62 -23.06 6.57
C PRO A 67 2.48 -21.79 5.72
N TRP A 68 3.01 -21.83 4.51
CA TRP A 68 3.05 -20.66 3.63
C TRP A 68 1.67 -20.03 3.37
N ILE A 69 0.59 -20.81 3.39
CA ILE A 69 -0.77 -20.32 3.13
C ILE A 69 -1.26 -19.26 4.13
N GLU A 70 -0.71 -19.24 5.33
CA GLU A 70 -1.07 -18.24 6.36
C GLU A 70 -0.32 -16.92 6.15
N LEU A 71 0.88 -16.98 5.58
CA LEU A 71 1.72 -15.81 5.32
C LEU A 71 1.40 -15.23 3.93
N GLN A 72 1.25 -16.09 2.93
CA GLN A 72 1.09 -15.78 1.50
C GLN A 72 2.15 -14.81 0.96
N THR A 73 3.28 -14.71 1.64
CA THR A 73 4.39 -13.82 1.30
C THR A 73 5.35 -14.51 0.34
N ILE A 74 5.88 -13.74 -0.61
CA ILE A 74 6.90 -14.19 -1.55
C ILE A 74 7.94 -13.09 -1.64
N THR A 75 9.19 -13.46 -1.36
CA THR A 75 10.33 -12.56 -1.45
C THR A 75 10.97 -12.73 -2.81
N TYR A 76 11.13 -11.61 -3.53
CA TYR A 76 11.86 -11.60 -4.79
C TYR A 76 13.37 -11.56 -4.50
N ASN A 77 14.08 -12.65 -4.82
CA ASN A 77 15.48 -12.84 -4.44
C ASN A 77 16.50 -12.14 -5.35
N LYS A 78 16.05 -11.35 -6.31
CA LYS A 78 16.92 -10.63 -7.25
C LYS A 78 16.85 -9.14 -6.94
N ASP A 79 18.01 -8.50 -6.95
CA ASP A 79 18.07 -7.04 -6.92
C ASP A 79 17.36 -6.47 -8.15
N LEU A 80 16.60 -5.40 -7.94
CA LEU A 80 15.88 -4.70 -8.99
C LEU A 80 16.84 -3.91 -9.90
N GLY A 81 18.09 -3.71 -9.49
CA GLY A 81 19.11 -3.00 -10.27
C GLY A 81 18.72 -1.54 -10.52
N ILE A 82 18.00 -0.95 -9.56
CA ILE A 82 17.58 0.44 -9.62
C ILE A 82 18.74 1.28 -9.09
N ASP A 83 19.58 1.75 -10.01
CA ASP A 83 20.66 2.70 -9.73
C ASP A 83 20.14 4.15 -9.83
N ASP A 84 20.91 5.14 -9.33
CA ASP A 84 20.55 6.58 -9.33
C ASP A 84 20.07 7.11 -10.69
N LYS A 85 20.57 6.55 -11.80
CA LYS A 85 20.16 6.92 -13.17
C LYS A 85 18.81 6.33 -13.55
N THR A 86 18.51 5.13 -13.09
CA THR A 86 17.26 4.40 -13.34
C THR A 86 16.13 4.88 -12.43
N VAL A 87 16.46 5.43 -11.25
CA VAL A 87 15.48 6.06 -10.34
C VAL A 87 14.69 7.16 -11.03
N HIS A 88 15.34 7.96 -11.88
CA HIS A 88 14.72 9.08 -12.59
C HIS A 88 14.05 8.69 -13.92
N ASP A 89 14.25 7.45 -14.39
CA ASP A 89 13.61 6.92 -15.60
C ASP A 89 12.36 6.10 -15.21
N ASP A 90 11.21 6.76 -15.21
CA ASP A 90 9.92 6.17 -14.84
C ASP A 90 9.63 4.87 -15.60
N LEU A 91 9.88 4.83 -16.92
CA LEU A 91 9.54 3.66 -17.73
C LEU A 91 10.35 2.42 -17.33
N LYS A 92 11.64 2.59 -17.05
CA LYS A 92 12.49 1.49 -16.61
C LYS A 92 12.16 1.06 -15.19
N ARG A 93 11.85 2.01 -14.30
CA ARG A 93 11.47 1.73 -12.92
C ARG A 93 10.14 0.95 -12.85
N GLU A 94 9.14 1.37 -13.61
CA GLU A 94 7.85 0.68 -13.69
C GLU A 94 8.00 -0.74 -14.28
N LEU A 95 8.88 -0.92 -15.26
CA LEU A 95 9.19 -2.25 -15.80
C LEU A 95 9.78 -3.18 -14.72
N ALA A 96 10.72 -2.68 -13.91
CA ALA A 96 11.32 -3.46 -12.82
C ALA A 96 10.29 -3.90 -11.77
N PHE A 97 9.38 -3.00 -11.38
CA PHE A 97 8.29 -3.33 -10.45
C PHE A 97 7.30 -4.34 -11.06
N TYR A 98 7.00 -4.20 -12.35
CA TYR A 98 6.17 -5.15 -13.07
C TYR A 98 6.79 -6.55 -13.11
N GLU A 99 8.08 -6.67 -13.43
CA GLU A 99 8.80 -7.95 -13.44
C GLU A 99 8.80 -8.62 -12.07
N GLN A 100 9.04 -7.85 -11.00
CA GLN A 100 8.98 -8.33 -9.63
C GLN A 100 7.59 -8.87 -9.27
N GLY A 101 6.55 -8.09 -9.56
CA GLY A 101 5.16 -8.48 -9.30
C GLY A 101 4.73 -9.72 -10.09
N LEU A 102 5.14 -9.81 -11.35
CA LEU A 102 4.85 -10.96 -12.20
C LEU A 102 5.54 -12.23 -11.69
N ALA A 103 6.82 -12.15 -11.32
CA ALA A 103 7.56 -13.28 -10.78
C ALA A 103 6.92 -13.80 -9.49
N ALA A 104 6.58 -12.90 -8.57
CA ALA A 104 5.91 -13.24 -7.31
C ALA A 104 4.52 -13.87 -7.57
N ALA A 105 3.72 -13.30 -8.46
CA ALA A 105 2.39 -13.84 -8.80
C ALA A 105 2.47 -15.25 -9.40
N LEU A 106 3.46 -15.51 -10.28
CA LEU A 106 3.68 -16.83 -10.86
C LEU A 106 4.10 -17.86 -9.83
N GLU A 107 5.00 -17.49 -8.91
CA GLU A 107 5.41 -18.37 -7.81
C GLU A 107 4.24 -18.66 -6.86
N GLY A 108 3.45 -17.64 -6.52
CA GLY A 108 2.25 -17.80 -5.69
C GLY A 108 1.26 -18.74 -6.33
N ARG A 109 0.99 -18.59 -7.62
CA ARG A 109 0.12 -19.50 -8.37
C ARG A 109 0.62 -20.94 -8.34
N LYS A 110 1.94 -21.17 -8.43
CA LYS A 110 2.53 -22.53 -8.33
C LYS A 110 2.28 -23.13 -6.94
N LYS A 111 2.51 -22.36 -5.87
CA LYS A 111 2.28 -22.80 -4.49
C LYS A 111 0.79 -23.10 -4.22
N TYR A 112 -0.12 -22.26 -4.72
CA TYR A 112 -1.57 -22.50 -4.62
C TYR A 112 -2.02 -23.79 -5.35
N LYS A 113 -1.49 -24.03 -6.55
CA LYS A 113 -1.75 -25.26 -7.30
C LYS A 113 -1.23 -26.50 -6.57
N ALA A 114 -0.04 -26.43 -5.96
CA ALA A 114 0.51 -27.54 -5.18
C ALA A 114 -0.36 -27.89 -3.96
N LEU A 115 -1.08 -26.91 -3.40
CA LEU A 115 -2.02 -27.09 -2.29
C LEU A 115 -3.44 -27.47 -2.74
N ASN A 116 -3.69 -27.65 -4.04
CA ASN A 116 -5.01 -27.93 -4.63
C ASN A 116 -6.10 -26.92 -4.21
N LYS A 117 -5.74 -25.63 -4.13
CA LYS A 117 -6.68 -24.54 -3.79
C LYS A 117 -7.07 -23.73 -5.05
N PRO A 118 -8.32 -23.21 -5.12
CA PRO A 118 -8.73 -22.35 -6.22
C PRO A 118 -7.96 -21.02 -6.17
N PHE A 119 -7.48 -20.56 -7.33
CA PHE A 119 -6.70 -19.32 -7.45
C PHE A 119 -7.40 -18.27 -8.31
N SER A 120 -7.98 -18.69 -9.44
CA SER A 120 -8.66 -17.79 -10.36
C SER A 120 -10.07 -17.50 -9.88
N ARG A 121 -10.45 -16.21 -9.91
CA ARG A 121 -11.82 -15.78 -9.65
C ARG A 121 -12.77 -16.41 -10.68
N PRO A 122 -13.82 -17.15 -10.26
CA PRO A 122 -14.86 -17.61 -11.17
C PRO A 122 -15.64 -16.44 -11.77
N ASN A 123 -16.05 -16.55 -13.05
CA ASN A 123 -16.86 -15.52 -13.72
C ASN A 123 -18.23 -15.32 -13.05
N ASP A 124 -18.73 -16.33 -12.34
CA ASP A 124 -20.04 -16.37 -11.69
C ASP A 124 -19.97 -16.04 -10.18
N TYR A 125 -18.90 -15.37 -9.74
CA TYR A 125 -18.74 -14.94 -8.36
C TYR A 125 -18.86 -13.42 -8.25
N PHE A 126 -20.07 -12.95 -7.95
CA PHE A 126 -20.43 -11.54 -7.77
C PHE A 126 -20.28 -11.12 -6.31
N ALA A 127 -19.07 -10.74 -5.92
CA ALA A 127 -18.79 -10.06 -4.65
C ALA A 127 -18.44 -8.59 -4.91
N GLU A 128 -18.52 -7.76 -3.87
CA GLU A 128 -18.11 -6.37 -3.93
C GLU A 128 -16.63 -6.25 -4.37
N MET A 129 -16.39 -5.34 -5.30
CA MET A 129 -15.06 -5.07 -5.85
C MET A 129 -14.53 -3.75 -5.32
N VAL A 130 -13.21 -3.58 -5.30
CA VAL A 130 -12.54 -2.35 -4.81
C VAL A 130 -13.03 -1.08 -5.53
N LYS A 131 -13.45 -1.21 -6.79
CA LYS A 131 -14.02 -0.10 -7.59
C LYS A 131 -15.42 -0.46 -8.04
N THR A 132 -16.32 0.52 -8.06
CA THR A 132 -17.71 0.31 -8.52
C THR A 132 -17.80 0.14 -10.02
N ASP A 133 -18.85 -0.54 -10.49
CA ASP A 133 -19.08 -0.73 -11.93
C ASP A 133 -19.31 0.59 -12.67
N GLU A 134 -19.95 1.57 -12.01
CA GLU A 134 -20.12 2.92 -12.55
C GLU A 134 -18.78 3.62 -12.79
N GLN A 135 -17.85 3.53 -11.82
CA GLN A 135 -16.50 4.08 -11.96
C GLN A 135 -15.75 3.40 -13.10
N MET A 136 -15.81 2.07 -13.19
CA MET A 136 -15.15 1.33 -14.28
C MET A 136 -15.78 1.61 -15.64
N SER A 137 -17.09 1.90 -15.70
CA SER A 137 -17.77 2.32 -16.93
C SER A 137 -17.24 3.66 -17.44
N LYS A 138 -17.03 4.63 -16.55
CA LYS A 138 -16.42 5.93 -16.89
C LYS A 138 -14.99 5.76 -17.42
N ILE A 139 -14.17 4.93 -16.76
CA ILE A 139 -12.79 4.65 -17.21
C ILE A 139 -12.80 4.02 -18.62
N ARG A 140 -13.68 3.05 -18.87
CA ARG A 140 -13.82 2.42 -20.19
C ARG A 140 -14.25 3.44 -21.25
N GLN A 141 -15.18 4.32 -20.91
CA GLN A 141 -15.62 5.37 -21.82
C GLN A 141 -14.47 6.31 -22.19
N ASN A 142 -13.70 6.80 -21.20
CA ASN A 142 -12.53 7.65 -21.45
C ASN A 142 -11.51 6.95 -22.37
N MET A 143 -11.25 5.67 -22.13
CA MET A 143 -10.34 4.88 -22.98
C MET A 143 -10.86 4.77 -24.43
N ILE A 144 -12.17 4.60 -24.64
CA ILE A 144 -12.77 4.56 -25.97
C ILE A 144 -12.72 5.93 -26.65
N GLU A 145 -12.84 7.03 -25.91
CA GLU A 145 -12.76 8.38 -26.45
C GLU A 145 -11.31 8.78 -26.85
N GLU A 146 -10.31 8.32 -26.09
CA GLU A 146 -8.90 8.60 -26.36
C GLU A 146 -8.35 7.86 -27.59
N GLN A 147 -8.80 6.63 -27.84
CA GLN A 147 -8.37 5.79 -28.97
C GLN A 147 -8.55 6.44 -30.37
N PRO A 148 -9.75 6.93 -30.76
CA PRO A 148 -9.97 7.60 -32.04
C PRO A 148 -9.33 8.99 -32.07
N CYS A 149 -9.17 9.68 -30.94
CA CYS A 149 -8.41 10.93 -30.87
C CYS A 149 -6.95 10.70 -31.28
N TRP A 150 -6.33 9.63 -30.77
CA TRP A 150 -4.97 9.22 -31.17
C TRP A 150 -4.88 8.81 -32.64
N SER A 151 -5.82 8.00 -33.12
CA SER A 151 -5.85 7.54 -34.51
C SER A 151 -6.03 8.70 -35.51
N SER A 152 -6.98 9.61 -35.26
CA SER A 152 -7.21 10.80 -36.08
C SER A 152 -6.05 11.79 -36.02
N ARG A 153 -5.36 11.92 -34.86
CA ARG A 153 -4.15 12.73 -34.72
C ARG A 153 -3.00 12.16 -35.55
N LEU A 154 -2.72 10.86 -35.46
CA LEU A 154 -1.68 10.19 -36.25
C LEU A 154 -1.98 10.23 -37.76
N GLY A 155 -3.25 10.16 -38.16
CA GLY A 155 -3.68 10.30 -39.55
C GLY A 155 -3.38 11.69 -40.14
N ARG A 156 -3.54 12.76 -39.34
CA ARG A 156 -3.23 14.14 -39.76
C ARG A 156 -1.74 14.41 -39.94
N TYR A 157 -0.87 13.72 -39.22
CA TYR A 157 0.60 13.84 -39.34
C TYR A 157 1.20 12.94 -40.43
N ARG A 158 0.46 11.96 -40.95
CA ARG A 158 0.89 11.04 -42.03
C ARG A 158 0.57 11.52 -43.44
N SER A 159 -0.13 12.64 -43.59
CA SER A 159 -0.52 13.26 -44.86
C SER A 159 0.33 14.47 -45.25
N LEU A 160 1.52 14.63 -44.64
CA LEU A 160 2.58 15.59 -45.00
C LEU A 160 3.83 14.80 -45.40
#